data_AF-A0A2V9QI34-F1
#
_entry.id   AF-A0A2V9QI34-F1
#
_cell.length_a   1.000
_cell.length_b   1.000
_cell.length_c   1.000
_cell.angle_alpha   90.00
_cell.angle_beta   90.00
_cell.angle_gamma   90.00
#
_symmetry.space_group_name_H-M   'P 1'
#
loop_
_entity.id
_entity.type
_entity.pdbx_description
1 polymer ?
#
loop_
_entity_poly.entity_id
_entity_poly.type
_entity_poly.pdbx_seq_one_letter_code
_entity_poly.pdbx_strand_id
1 'polypeptide(L)' 'MQSMQIEANLDAETIERLEEQSRLLLRTYQAEFAKDPASPATEASRSNMIALRHSINQIYGAAAGLDVANVMGFPTDAGA' A
#
# COMPACT_ATOMS: atom_id res chain seq x y z
N MET A 1 3.95 23.29 -14.26
CA MET A 1 2.66 22.95 -13.63
C MET A 1 2.95 22.51 -12.21
N GLN A 2 2.57 23.30 -11.20
CA GLN A 2 2.63 22.84 -9.80
C GLN A 2 1.48 21.87 -9.60
N SER A 3 1.78 20.60 -9.34
CA SER A 3 0.79 19.63 -8.92
C SER A 3 0.20 20.11 -7.60
N MET A 4 -1.06 20.52 -7.63
CA MET A 4 -1.84 20.83 -6.43
C MET A 4 -2.03 19.51 -5.69
N GLN A 5 -1.15 19.19 -4.74
CA GLN A 5 -1.34 18.07 -3.83
C GLN A 5 -2.48 18.47 -2.89
N ILE A 6 -3.71 18.23 -3.32
CA ILE A 6 -4.85 18.21 -2.41
C ILE A 6 -4.69 16.93 -1.60
N GLU A 7 -4.00 17.02 -0.47
CA GLU A 7 -4.07 15.99 0.55
C GLU A 7 -5.53 15.95 1.02
N ALA A 8 -6.23 14.86 0.69
CA ALA A 8 -7.58 14.68 1.15
C ALA A 8 -7.54 14.54 2.68
N ASN A 9 -8.30 15.37 3.39
CA ASN A 9 -8.59 15.12 4.80
C ASN A 9 -9.43 13.84 4.87
N LEU A 10 -8.79 12.72 5.18
CA LEU A 10 -9.45 11.42 5.32
C LEU A 10 -10.26 11.40 6.62
N ASP A 11 -11.51 10.96 6.53
CA ASP A 11 -12.27 10.60 7.72
C ASP A 11 -11.71 9.32 8.37
N ALA A 12 -12.02 9.14 9.65
CA ALA A 12 -11.49 8.03 10.44
C ALA A 12 -11.92 6.64 9.89
N GLU A 13 -13.14 6.55 9.34
CA GLU A 13 -13.66 5.31 8.74
C GLU A 13 -12.85 4.93 7.49
N THR A 14 -12.51 5.91 6.65
CA THR A 14 -11.66 5.71 5.48
C THR A 14 -10.27 5.26 5.88
N ILE A 15 -9.66 5.88 6.90
CA ILE A 15 -8.35 5.46 7.42
C ILE A 15 -8.41 4.01 7.90
N GLU A 16 -9.38 3.66 8.74
CA GLU A 16 -9.53 2.29 9.27
C GLU A 16 -9.69 1.26 8.15
N ARG A 17 -10.50 1.58 7.12
CA ARG A 17 -10.68 0.70 5.96
C ARG A 17 -9.38 0.52 5.17
N LEU A 18 -8.62 1.59 4.93
CA LEU A 18 -7.36 1.52 4.21
C LEU A 18 -6.32 0.70 4.98
N GLU A 19 -6.26 0.84 6.30
CA GLU A 19 -5.40 0.01 7.16
C GLU A 19 -5.78 -1.47 7.07
N GLU A 20 -7.08 -1.79 7.15
CA GLU A 20 -7.52 -3.19 7.11
C GLU A 20 -7.25 -3.84 5.76
N GLN A 21 -7.50 -3.12 4.66
CA GLN A 21 -7.14 -3.58 3.31
C GLN A 21 -5.63 -3.82 3.18
N SER A 22 -4.82 -2.90 3.72
CA SER A 22 -3.36 -3.03 3.72
C SER A 22 -2.88 -4.25 4.51
N ARG A 23 -3.45 -4.48 5.71
CA ARG A 23 -3.14 -5.66 6.53
C ARG A 23 -3.54 -6.97 5.87
N LEU A 24 -4.69 -7.01 5.21
CA LEU A 24 -5.15 -8.19 4.49
C LEU A 24 -4.22 -8.55 3.32
N LEU A 25 -3.81 -7.57 2.51
CA LEU A 25 -2.87 -7.81 1.42
C LEU A 25 -1.50 -8.23 1.93
N LEU A 26 -1.00 -7.61 3.01
CA LEU A 26 0.26 -8.02 3.64
C LEU A 26 0.23 -9.47 4.12
N ARG A 27 -0.83 -9.88 4.83
CA ARG A 27 -1.00 -11.28 5.28
C ARG A 27 -1.07 -12.25 4.11
N THR A 28 -1.73 -11.85 3.02
CA THR A 28 -1.83 -12.66 1.80
C THR A 28 -0.45 -12.84 1.16
N TYR A 29 0.30 -11.76 0.99
CA TYR A 29 1.67 -11.82 0.48
C TYR A 29 2.57 -12.68 1.37
N GLN A 30 2.53 -12.49 2.69
CA GLN A 30 3.32 -13.30 3.63
C GLN A 30 2.96 -14.79 3.55
N ALA A 31 1.68 -15.12 3.41
CA ALA A 31 1.22 -16.50 3.27
C ALA A 31 1.67 -17.14 1.95
N GLU A 32 1.60 -16.44 0.82
CA GLU A 32 2.09 -16.96 -0.46
C GLU A 32 3.62 -17.05 -0.49
N PHE A 33 4.30 -16.03 0.03
CA PHE A 33 5.76 -16.00 0.13
C PHE A 33 6.31 -17.15 0.99
N ALA A 34 5.64 -17.48 2.10
CA ALA A 34 6.02 -18.60 2.96
C ALA A 34 5.85 -19.97 2.28
N LYS A 35 4.94 -20.10 1.31
CA LYS A 35 4.76 -21.33 0.51
C LYS A 35 5.85 -21.46 -0.55
N ASP A 36 5.98 -20.44 -1.39
CA ASP A 36 6.97 -20.39 -2.47
C ASP A 36 7.22 -18.93 -2.90
N PRO A 37 8.40 -18.37 -2.56
CA PRO A 37 8.81 -17.02 -2.94
C PRO A 37 8.84 -16.74 -4.44
N ALA A 38 9.05 -17.77 -5.27
CA ALA A 38 9.17 -17.65 -6.73
C ALA A 38 7.85 -17.95 -7.46
N SER A 39 6.78 -18.25 -6.73
CA SER A 39 5.50 -18.59 -7.36
C SER A 39 4.81 -17.37 -7.98
N PRO A 40 4.03 -17.59 -9.06
CA PRO A 40 3.16 -16.54 -9.60
C PRO A 40 2.18 -15.94 -8.58
N ALA A 41 1.77 -16.71 -7.55
CA ALA A 41 0.89 -16.22 -6.49
C ALA A 41 1.59 -15.20 -5.58
N THR A 42 2.86 -15.43 -5.27
CA THR A 42 3.71 -14.46 -4.55
C THR A 42 3.93 -13.19 -5.36
N GLU A 43 4.18 -13.32 -6.67
CA GLU A 43 4.32 -12.16 -7.56
C GLU A 43 3.01 -11.35 -7.66
N ALA A 44 1.87 -12.03 -7.82
CA ALA A 44 0.57 -11.41 -7.90
C ALA A 44 0.20 -10.67 -6.59
N SER A 45 0.42 -11.30 -5.43
CA SER A 45 0.15 -10.68 -4.13
C SER A 45 1.04 -9.47 -3.86
N ARG A 46 2.33 -9.51 -4.24
CA ARG A 46 3.22 -8.34 -4.20
C ARG A 46 2.73 -7.21 -5.10
N SER A 47 2.28 -7.54 -6.32
CA SER A 47 1.75 -6.56 -7.27
C SER A 47 0.49 -5.87 -6.75
N ASN A 48 -0.39 -6.61 -6.05
CA ASN A 48 -1.59 -6.03 -5.43
C ASN A 48 -1.24 -4.99 -4.35
N MET A 49 -0.22 -5.26 -3.52
CA MET A 49 0.25 -4.30 -2.51
C MET A 49 0.77 -3.00 -3.15
N ILE A 50 1.53 -3.11 -4.26
CA ILE A 50 2.02 -1.95 -5.04
C ILE A 50 0.85 -1.18 -5.67
N ALA A 51 -0.12 -1.89 -6.24
CA ALA A 51 -1.31 -1.30 -6.86
C ALA A 51 -2.20 -0.56 -5.84
N LEU A 52 -2.33 -1.08 -4.62
CA LEU A 52 -3.08 -0.42 -3.54
C LEU A 52 -2.41 0.91 -3.17
N ARG A 53 -1.09 0.91 -2.91
CA ARG A 53 -0.32 2.13 -2.63
C ARG A 53 -0.50 3.18 -3.73
N HIS A 54 -0.39 2.77 -5.00
CA HIS A 54 -0.57 3.69 -6.12
C HIS A 54 -1.98 4.24 -6.21
N SER A 55 -3.00 3.41 -6.00
CA SER A 55 -4.41 3.84 -6.00
C SER A 55 -4.69 4.87 -4.91
N ILE A 56 -4.19 4.62 -3.69
CA ILE A 56 -4.35 5.54 -2.55
C ILE A 56 -3.62 6.86 -2.81
N ASN A 57 -2.38 6.81 -3.33
CA ASN A 57 -1.65 8.02 -3.69
C ASN A 57 -2.40 8.86 -4.75
N GLN A 58 -3.02 8.22 -5.74
CA GLN A 58 -3.79 8.92 -6.78
C GLN A 58 -5.08 9.53 -6.25
N ILE A 59 -5.78 8.87 -5.33
CA ILE A 59 -7.11 9.30 -4.85
C ILE A 59 -6.97 10.30 -3.70
N TYR A 60 -6.05 10.04 -2.77
CA TYR A 60 -5.98 10.71 -1.47
C TYR A 60 -4.71 11.55 -1.28
N GLY A 61 -3.74 11.42 -2.19
CA GLY A 61 -2.48 12.15 -2.15
C GLY A 61 -1.32 11.34 -1.55
N ALA A 62 -0.13 11.91 -1.64
CA ALA A 62 1.12 11.23 -1.32
C ALA A 62 1.21 10.78 0.14
N ALA A 63 0.78 11.62 1.10
CA ALA A 63 0.80 11.29 2.52
C ALA A 63 0.06 9.98 2.83
N ALA A 64 -1.17 9.83 2.35
CA ALA A 64 -1.95 8.60 2.53
C ALA A 64 -1.28 7.37 1.86
N GLY A 65 -0.65 7.58 0.69
CA GLY A 65 0.12 6.54 0.02
C GLY A 65 1.36 6.09 0.82
N LEU A 66 2.00 7.00 1.54
CA LEU A 66 3.11 6.71 2.45
C LEU A 66 2.64 5.96 3.70
N ASP A 67 1.53 6.36 4.31
CA ASP A 67 0.98 5.68 5.49
C ASP A 67 0.68 4.20 5.20
N VAL A 68 0.06 3.94 4.05
CA VAL A 68 -0.22 2.56 3.62
C VAL A 68 1.07 1.80 3.29
N ALA A 69 2.08 2.46 2.71
CA ALA A 69 3.39 1.83 2.50
C ALA A 69 4.04 1.40 3.83
N ASN A 70 3.92 2.22 4.87
CA ASN A 70 4.41 1.91 6.22
C ASN A 70 3.69 0.70 6.82
N VAL A 71 2.37 0.64 6.72
CA VAL A 71 1.56 -0.51 7.20
C VAL A 71 1.97 -1.80 6.47
N MET A 72 2.28 -1.70 5.17
CA MET A 72 2.70 -2.84 4.34
C MET A 72 4.18 -3.21 4.49
N GLY A 73 4.97 -2.46 5.26
CA GLY A 73 6.40 -2.71 5.44
C GLY A 73 7.22 -2.52 4.15
N PHE A 74 6.75 -1.72 3.20
CA PHE A 74 7.57 -1.34 2.06
C PHE A 74 8.75 -0.49 2.57
N PRO A 75 9.97 -0.66 2.04
CA PRO A 75 11.01 0.31 2.27
C PRO A 75 10.52 1.66 1.73
N THR A 76 10.36 2.63 2.62
CA THR A 76 10.20 4.02 2.22
C THR A 76 11.51 4.44 1.60
N ASP A 77 11.49 5.02 0.40
CA ASP A 77 12.66 5.41 -0.40
C ASP A 77 13.54 6.52 0.24
N ALA A 78 13.51 6.69 1.56
CA ALA A 78 14.29 7.64 2.34
C ALA A 78 15.76 7.19 2.57
N GLY A 79 16.28 6.31 1.72
CA GLY A 79 17.63 5.75 1.84
C GLY A 79 18.21 5.29 0.50
N ALA A 80 18.42 6.24 -0.42
CA ALA A 80 19.31 6.11 -1.57
C ALA A 80 19.92 7.48 -1.89
#